data_AF-A0A4S8LD30-F1
#
_entry.id   AF-A0A4S8LD30-F1
#
_cell.length_a   1.000
_cell.length_b   1.000
_cell.length_c   1.000
_cell.angle_alpha   90.00
_cell.angle_beta   90.00
_cell.angle_gamma   90.00
#
_symmetry.space_group_name_H-M   'P 1'
#
loop_
_entity.id
_entity.type
_entity.pdbx_description
1 polymer ?
#
loop_
_entity_poly.entity_id
_entity_poly.type
_entity_poly.pdbx_seq_one_letter_code
_entity_poly.pdbx_strand_id
1 'polypeptide(L)'
;MAFASVLPAFAPSILVAFIAASLPVFAYDWLPAPWPPGNYITGWQGLSELPDAQIINDWPVSGTNNVIVIRVSSSGLDPSEVTRAIITAGGKIRDHWDYWMDVKVDVEADSGNANTLYWDTNGWFNGHYAVGPNTDDKIGPFDVFDSVADYYFNETLYPKIGVTRHDAKIGWIVADPASYIWLVEDRPVAVANCEGIDDYKWGLSGNMPGYSTADFDDIGRQGIVSRFLERYVHYALGTADTGSGDNACQSRTQGSSHFERGQNYIAMLKAMQDGGMPTTQTLDFIEGISHNDIGMFNSTQLRQKMFKLNANDTSSLDTIPSR
;
A
#
# COMPACT_ATOMS: atom_id res chain seq x y z
N MET A 1 -46.02 -16.60 -3.50
CA MET A 1 -45.92 -15.19 -3.03
C MET A 1 -44.65 -15.11 -2.19
N ALA A 2 -43.82 -14.08 -2.38
CA ALA A 2 -42.46 -13.97 -1.82
C ALA A 2 -41.44 -15.04 -2.28
N PHE A 3 -40.16 -14.79 -1.95
CA PHE A 3 -38.94 -15.39 -2.52
C PHE A 3 -37.83 -15.47 -1.45
N ALA A 4 -36.63 -15.92 -1.85
CA ALA A 4 -35.34 -15.94 -1.11
C ALA A 4 -35.21 -17.01 0.00
N SER A 5 -34.12 -17.79 0.17
CA SER A 5 -32.65 -17.62 0.01
C SER A 5 -32.02 -16.71 1.07
N VAL A 6 -31.38 -17.20 2.15
CA VAL A 6 -30.19 -18.08 2.24
C VAL A 6 -28.92 -17.42 1.67
N LEU A 7 -28.06 -16.88 2.57
CA LEU A 7 -26.63 -17.21 2.83
C LEU A 7 -25.70 -17.64 1.66
N PRO A 8 -24.34 -17.57 1.78
CA PRO A 8 -23.45 -16.81 2.68
C PRO A 8 -22.12 -16.29 2.01
N ALA A 9 -21.20 -15.85 2.88
CA ALA A 9 -19.72 -15.88 2.91
C ALA A 9 -18.85 -16.82 2.02
N PHE A 10 -17.54 -16.59 1.73
CA PHE A 10 -16.42 -15.68 2.15
C PHE A 10 -15.42 -15.47 0.94
N ALA A 11 -14.26 -14.78 0.90
CA ALA A 11 -13.62 -13.47 1.31
C ALA A 11 -12.30 -13.31 0.46
N PRO A 12 -11.41 -12.26 0.48
CA PRO A 12 -11.10 -11.19 1.47
C PRO A 12 -10.79 -9.77 0.89
N SER A 13 -10.12 -8.86 1.64
CA SER A 13 -9.45 -7.59 1.21
C SER A 13 -8.66 -6.93 2.38
N ILE A 14 -7.85 -5.88 2.11
CA ILE A 14 -6.84 -5.27 3.01
C ILE A 14 -7.43 -4.41 4.18
N LEU A 15 -6.72 -4.29 5.33
CA LEU A 15 -7.23 -3.82 6.63
C LEU A 15 -6.41 -2.70 7.33
N VAL A 16 -7.12 -1.82 8.05
CA VAL A 16 -6.62 -0.75 8.95
C VAL A 16 -7.36 -0.84 10.31
N ALA A 17 -6.66 -0.63 11.44
CA ALA A 17 -7.26 -0.63 12.79
C ALA A 17 -6.41 0.10 13.85
N PHE A 18 -6.99 0.38 15.02
CA PHE A 18 -6.36 1.10 16.15
C PHE A 18 -6.59 0.41 17.49
N ILE A 19 -5.80 0.78 18.52
CA ILE A 19 -5.93 0.27 19.89
C ILE A 19 -6.25 1.42 20.84
N ALA A 20 -7.44 1.39 21.45
CA ALA A 20 -7.78 2.16 22.64
C ALA A 20 -7.75 1.25 23.88
N ALA A 21 -7.43 1.80 25.05
CA ALA A 21 -7.26 1.01 26.26
C ALA A 21 -8.60 0.61 26.93
N SER A 22 -8.69 -0.64 27.39
CA SER A 22 -9.71 -1.14 28.34
C SER A 22 -11.16 -1.33 27.87
N LEU A 23 -11.36 -1.75 26.62
CA LEU A 23 -12.40 -2.74 26.29
C LEU A 23 -11.74 -3.96 25.63
N PRO A 24 -12.36 -5.15 25.66
CA PRO A 24 -11.91 -6.26 24.83
C PRO A 24 -12.06 -5.85 23.36
N VAL A 25 -10.94 -5.59 22.69
CA VAL A 25 -10.93 -5.37 21.25
C VAL A 25 -11.40 -6.66 20.59
N PHE A 26 -12.65 -6.66 20.12
CA PHE A 26 -13.13 -7.70 19.22
C PHE A 26 -12.27 -7.64 17.97
N ALA A 27 -11.39 -8.63 17.80
CA ALA A 27 -10.74 -8.85 16.53
C ALA A 27 -11.84 -9.24 15.54
N TYR A 28 -12.19 -8.27 14.68
CA TYR A 28 -13.10 -8.34 13.53
C TYR A 28 -13.52 -9.77 13.15
N ASP A 29 -14.79 -10.11 13.41
CA ASP A 29 -15.42 -11.25 12.74
C ASP A 29 -15.34 -10.99 11.23
N TRP A 30 -14.67 -11.91 10.55
CA TRP A 30 -14.08 -11.70 9.22
C TRP A 30 -15.13 -11.43 8.13
N LEU A 31 -15.02 -10.24 7.52
CA LEU A 31 -15.69 -9.76 6.30
C LEU A 31 -15.95 -10.82 5.20
N PRO A 32 -17.13 -11.46 5.08
CA PRO A 32 -17.40 -12.36 3.97
C PRO A 32 -17.44 -11.64 2.63
N ALA A 33 -16.50 -11.98 1.73
CA ALA A 33 -16.36 -11.49 0.33
C ALA A 33 -17.47 -10.51 -0.04
N PRO A 34 -17.37 -9.25 0.40
CA PRO A 34 -18.48 -8.34 0.29
C PRO A 34 -18.34 -7.80 -1.13
N TRP A 35 -18.91 -8.59 -2.06
CA TRP A 35 -18.84 -8.37 -3.49
C TRP A 35 -19.56 -7.05 -3.79
N PRO A 36 -18.85 -6.02 -4.27
CA PRO A 36 -19.50 -4.79 -4.68
C PRO A 36 -20.50 -5.11 -5.80
N PRO A 37 -21.70 -4.47 -5.81
CA PRO A 37 -22.63 -4.60 -6.92
C PRO A 37 -21.97 -4.14 -8.23
N GLY A 38 -22.35 -4.74 -9.36
CA GLY A 38 -21.72 -4.48 -10.66
C GLY A 38 -20.68 -5.53 -11.07
N ASN A 39 -19.75 -5.16 -11.95
CA ASN A 39 -18.64 -5.98 -12.45
C ASN A 39 -17.73 -5.16 -13.40
N TYR A 40 -16.56 -5.72 -13.76
CA TYR A 40 -15.56 -5.11 -14.66
C TYR A 40 -16.04 -4.73 -16.08
N ILE A 41 -17.24 -5.13 -16.52
CA ILE A 41 -17.80 -4.77 -17.84
C ILE A 41 -18.81 -3.62 -17.72
N THR A 42 -19.67 -3.64 -16.70
CA THR A 42 -20.75 -2.65 -16.50
C THR A 42 -20.41 -1.57 -15.49
N GLY A 43 -19.18 -1.58 -14.98
CA GLY A 43 -18.79 -0.85 -13.78
C GLY A 43 -19.26 -1.54 -12.51
N TRP A 44 -18.54 -1.28 -11.43
CA TRP A 44 -18.96 -1.49 -10.05
C TRP A 44 -19.84 -0.30 -9.60
N GLN A 45 -20.79 -0.55 -8.71
CA GLN A 45 -21.91 0.34 -8.35
C GLN A 45 -21.87 0.80 -6.88
N GLY A 46 -20.69 0.70 -6.25
CA GLY A 46 -20.42 1.10 -4.88
C GLY A 46 -19.57 0.07 -4.15
N LEU A 47 -18.76 0.51 -3.17
CA LEU A 47 -18.20 -0.42 -2.19
C LEU A 47 -19.31 -1.03 -1.34
N SER A 48 -19.15 -2.29 -0.98
CA SER A 48 -20.01 -2.90 0.04
C SER A 48 -19.74 -2.31 1.42
N GLU A 49 -20.81 -2.21 2.21
CA GLU A 49 -20.79 -1.81 3.61
C GLU A 49 -19.88 -2.74 4.46
N LEU A 50 -19.14 -2.15 5.38
CA LEU A 50 -18.46 -2.85 6.48
C LEU A 50 -18.91 -2.24 7.81
N PRO A 51 -19.23 -3.02 8.85
CA PRO A 51 -19.43 -2.52 10.21
C PRO A 51 -18.23 -1.68 10.66
N ASP A 52 -18.53 -0.66 11.46
CA ASP A 52 -17.59 0.29 12.08
C ASP A 52 -16.74 1.13 11.09
N ALA A 53 -16.93 0.95 9.78
CA ALA A 53 -16.31 1.76 8.74
C ALA A 53 -17.34 2.47 7.83
N GLN A 54 -17.02 3.69 7.43
CA GLN A 54 -17.82 4.52 6.53
C GLN A 54 -17.16 4.63 5.16
N ILE A 55 -17.96 4.81 4.10
CA ILE A 55 -17.50 5.09 2.74
C ILE A 55 -17.66 6.61 2.50
N ILE A 56 -16.61 7.27 1.99
CA ILE A 56 -16.58 8.74 1.81
C ILE A 56 -16.35 9.07 0.33
N ASN A 57 -17.45 9.19 -0.42
CA ASN A 57 -17.54 9.36 -1.88
C ASN A 57 -16.96 10.67 -2.44
N ASP A 58 -16.50 11.55 -1.56
CA ASP A 58 -16.08 12.92 -1.82
C ASP A 58 -14.84 13.34 -1.00
N TRP A 59 -13.94 12.40 -0.71
CA TRP A 59 -12.70 12.70 0.01
C TRP A 59 -11.79 13.64 -0.80
N PRO A 60 -11.48 14.86 -0.31
CA PRO A 60 -10.79 15.87 -1.10
C PRO A 60 -9.31 15.54 -1.33
N VAL A 61 -8.81 15.88 -2.52
CA VAL A 61 -7.37 15.85 -2.85
C VAL A 61 -6.80 17.26 -2.72
N SER A 62 -5.82 17.40 -1.84
CA SER A 62 -5.28 18.69 -1.35
C SER A 62 -4.85 19.62 -2.48
N GLY A 63 -5.30 20.87 -2.43
CA GLY A 63 -4.98 21.89 -3.44
C GLY A 63 -5.76 21.80 -4.75
N THR A 64 -6.69 20.84 -4.89
CA THR A 64 -7.45 20.60 -6.13
C THR A 64 -8.97 20.67 -5.88
N ASN A 65 -9.76 20.65 -6.96
CA ASN A 65 -11.22 20.44 -6.86
C ASN A 65 -11.62 18.96 -6.92
N ASN A 66 -10.65 18.07 -7.08
CA ASN A 66 -10.89 16.65 -7.30
C ASN A 66 -11.07 15.91 -5.98
N VAL A 67 -11.79 14.80 -6.05
CA VAL A 67 -11.98 13.88 -4.95
C VAL A 67 -11.49 12.49 -5.33
N ILE A 68 -11.15 11.71 -4.32
CA ILE A 68 -11.08 10.25 -4.42
C ILE A 68 -12.14 9.66 -3.49
N VAL A 69 -12.39 8.36 -3.57
CA VAL A 69 -13.26 7.66 -2.63
C VAL A 69 -12.44 6.76 -1.72
N ILE A 70 -12.69 6.82 -0.41
CA ILE A 70 -12.04 5.93 0.55
C ILE A 70 -13.05 5.30 1.51
N ARG A 71 -12.68 4.15 2.09
CA ARG A 71 -13.36 3.57 3.24
C ARG A 71 -12.54 3.83 4.50
N VAL A 72 -13.14 4.39 5.55
CA VAL A 72 -12.47 4.76 6.80
C VAL A 72 -13.12 4.05 7.98
N SER A 73 -12.33 3.27 8.73
CA SER A 73 -12.76 2.68 10.01
C SER A 73 -12.69 3.74 11.12
N SER A 74 -13.68 4.64 11.13
CA SER A 74 -13.76 5.78 12.05
C SER A 74 -15.15 6.04 12.63
N SER A 75 -16.08 5.10 12.51
CA SER A 75 -17.43 5.26 13.07
C SER A 75 -17.36 5.38 14.60
N GLY A 76 -17.75 6.54 15.14
CA GLY A 76 -17.71 6.80 16.58
C GLY A 76 -16.32 7.02 17.19
N LEU A 77 -15.25 7.19 16.40
CA LEU A 77 -13.95 7.61 16.93
C LEU A 77 -13.95 9.10 17.29
N ASP A 78 -13.25 9.44 18.37
CA ASP A 78 -12.86 10.81 18.70
C ASP A 78 -11.50 11.11 18.02
N PRO A 79 -11.42 12.02 17.03
CA PRO A 79 -10.17 12.37 16.36
C PRO A 79 -9.05 12.80 17.33
N SER A 80 -9.41 13.46 18.44
CA SER A 80 -8.44 13.94 19.42
C SER A 80 -7.75 12.83 20.22
N GLU A 81 -8.32 11.62 20.23
CA GLU A 81 -7.77 10.44 20.88
C GLU A 81 -6.96 9.53 19.92
N VAL A 82 -6.99 9.79 18.61
CA VAL A 82 -6.29 8.97 17.61
C VAL A 82 -4.78 9.21 17.64
N THR A 83 -4.01 8.16 17.90
CA THR A 83 -2.53 8.17 18.03
C THR A 83 -1.79 7.66 16.79
N ARG A 84 -2.52 7.27 15.74
CA ARG A 84 -1.99 6.61 14.55
C ARG A 84 -2.98 6.72 13.40
N ALA A 85 -2.46 6.79 12.18
CA ALA A 85 -3.16 6.34 10.99
C ALA A 85 -2.45 5.10 10.42
N ILE A 86 -3.19 4.22 9.76
CA ILE A 86 -2.63 3.22 8.84
C ILE A 86 -3.41 3.43 7.55
N ILE A 87 -2.72 3.35 6.42
CA ILE A 87 -3.27 3.64 5.10
C ILE A 87 -2.89 2.47 4.20
N THR A 88 -3.85 1.96 3.44
CA THR A 88 -3.68 0.76 2.62
C THR A 88 -4.29 0.97 1.25
N ALA A 89 -3.47 0.88 0.21
CA ALA A 89 -3.93 0.85 -1.18
C ALA A 89 -4.71 -0.44 -1.47
N GLY A 90 -5.56 -0.42 -2.51
CA GLY A 90 -6.03 -1.66 -3.13
C GLY A 90 -4.88 -2.45 -3.79
N GLY A 91 -5.08 -3.76 -3.94
CA GLY A 91 -4.21 -4.64 -4.70
C GLY A 91 -4.61 -4.68 -6.18
N LYS A 92 -4.31 -5.78 -6.88
CA LYS A 92 -4.68 -5.96 -8.29
C LYS A 92 -5.27 -7.34 -8.59
N ILE A 93 -6.49 -7.34 -9.13
CA ILE A 93 -7.21 -8.52 -9.69
C ILE A 93 -7.62 -9.57 -8.64
N ARG A 94 -7.44 -9.34 -7.33
CA ARG A 94 -7.63 -10.38 -6.30
C ARG A 94 -8.38 -9.96 -5.04
N ASP A 95 -8.29 -8.72 -4.60
CA ASP A 95 -9.13 -8.24 -3.51
C ASP A 95 -10.48 -7.79 -4.06
N HIS A 96 -11.54 -7.97 -3.28
CA HIS A 96 -12.92 -7.72 -3.72
C HIS A 96 -13.22 -6.22 -3.94
N TRP A 97 -12.24 -5.33 -3.71
CA TRP A 97 -12.35 -3.87 -3.85
C TRP A 97 -11.38 -3.29 -4.90
N ASP A 98 -10.56 -4.12 -5.56
CA ASP A 98 -9.37 -3.77 -6.36
C ASP A 98 -9.55 -2.85 -7.58
N TYR A 99 -10.79 -2.51 -7.95
CA TYR A 99 -11.07 -1.85 -9.23
C TYR A 99 -11.83 -0.54 -9.17
N TRP A 100 -12.44 -0.23 -8.02
CA TRP A 100 -13.59 0.69 -7.91
C TRP A 100 -13.31 2.17 -8.24
N MET A 101 -12.05 2.52 -8.52
CA MET A 101 -11.60 3.85 -8.97
C MET A 101 -10.59 3.77 -10.14
N ASP A 102 -10.31 2.58 -10.65
CA ASP A 102 -9.27 2.33 -11.66
C ASP A 102 -9.82 2.28 -13.09
N VAL A 103 -11.13 2.50 -13.26
CA VAL A 103 -11.80 2.61 -14.56
C VAL A 103 -12.93 3.64 -14.58
N LYS A 104 -13.01 4.38 -15.69
CA LYS A 104 -14.09 5.33 -16.02
C LYS A 104 -15.50 4.76 -15.85
N VAL A 105 -15.66 3.44 -16.09
CA VAL A 105 -16.95 2.76 -16.09
C VAL A 105 -17.61 2.75 -14.71
N ASP A 106 -16.82 2.81 -13.63
CA ASP A 106 -17.36 2.84 -12.26
C ASP A 106 -17.97 4.21 -11.95
N VAL A 107 -17.31 5.29 -12.37
CA VAL A 107 -17.85 6.67 -12.29
C VAL A 107 -19.09 6.82 -13.17
N GLU A 108 -19.16 6.12 -14.31
CA GLU A 108 -20.36 6.04 -15.16
C GLU A 108 -21.47 5.12 -14.61
N ALA A 109 -21.19 4.39 -13.52
CA ALA A 109 -22.13 3.50 -12.82
C ALA A 109 -22.56 4.08 -11.45
N ASP A 110 -22.52 5.41 -11.32
CA ASP A 110 -22.86 6.20 -10.12
C ASP A 110 -22.02 5.90 -8.85
N SER A 111 -20.86 5.24 -8.99
CA SER A 111 -19.92 5.00 -7.86
C SER A 111 -19.13 6.24 -7.41
N GLY A 112 -19.14 7.30 -8.21
CA GLY A 112 -18.43 8.54 -7.94
C GLY A 112 -19.26 9.75 -8.35
N ASN A 113 -18.61 10.91 -8.40
CA ASN A 113 -19.22 12.15 -8.90
C ASN A 113 -18.33 12.78 -9.99
N ALA A 114 -18.75 13.92 -10.54
CA ALA A 114 -18.06 14.59 -11.64
C ALA A 114 -16.60 15.01 -11.34
N ASN A 115 -16.21 15.06 -10.07
CA ASN A 115 -14.86 15.40 -9.61
C ASN A 115 -14.04 14.17 -9.17
N THR A 116 -14.57 12.95 -9.27
CA THR A 116 -13.88 11.72 -8.82
C THR A 116 -12.76 11.36 -9.79
N LEU A 117 -11.53 11.26 -9.25
CA LEU A 117 -10.35 10.78 -9.99
C LEU A 117 -10.53 9.33 -10.42
N TYR A 118 -10.06 9.01 -11.62
CA TYR A 118 -9.94 7.63 -12.07
C TYR A 118 -8.71 7.42 -12.97
N TRP A 119 -8.18 6.20 -12.94
CA TRP A 119 -6.97 5.79 -13.67
C TRP A 119 -7.29 4.89 -14.89
N ASP A 120 -6.23 4.41 -15.55
CA ASP A 120 -6.28 3.18 -16.33
C ASP A 120 -5.96 1.96 -15.45
N THR A 121 -6.22 0.75 -15.95
CA THR A 121 -6.06 -0.56 -15.30
C THR A 121 -4.69 -0.85 -14.67
N ASN A 122 -3.65 -0.04 -14.95
CA ASN A 122 -2.35 -0.11 -14.30
C ASN A 122 -1.85 1.24 -13.77
N GLY A 123 -2.54 2.34 -14.07
CA GLY A 123 -2.08 3.70 -13.79
C GLY A 123 -1.83 3.93 -12.30
N TRP A 124 -2.76 3.51 -11.45
CA TRP A 124 -2.61 3.59 -9.99
C TRP A 124 -1.36 2.83 -9.48
N PHE A 125 -1.18 1.57 -9.88
CA PHE A 125 -0.03 0.73 -9.48
C PHE A 125 1.32 1.12 -10.11
N ASN A 126 1.32 2.08 -11.03
CA ASN A 126 2.50 2.61 -11.70
C ASN A 126 2.75 4.09 -11.37
N GLY A 127 1.97 4.70 -10.47
CA GLY A 127 2.12 6.12 -10.14
C GLY A 127 1.78 7.07 -11.30
N HIS A 128 1.09 6.61 -12.34
CA HIS A 128 0.73 7.45 -13.48
C HIS A 128 -0.31 8.50 -13.07
N TYR A 129 -0.38 9.61 -13.81
CA TYR A 129 -1.46 10.58 -13.65
C TYR A 129 -2.84 9.96 -13.93
N ALA A 130 -3.86 10.44 -13.22
CA ALA A 130 -5.25 10.09 -13.46
C ALA A 130 -5.66 10.43 -14.91
N VAL A 131 -6.51 9.58 -15.50
CA VAL A 131 -7.02 9.78 -16.86
C VAL A 131 -8.34 10.57 -16.89
N GLY A 132 -8.87 10.91 -15.72
CA GLY A 132 -9.96 11.86 -15.52
C GLY A 132 -10.13 12.25 -14.04
N PRO A 133 -11.00 13.22 -13.73
CA PRO A 133 -11.97 13.84 -14.64
C PRO A 133 -11.35 14.88 -15.58
N ASN A 134 -10.24 15.52 -15.17
CA ASN A 134 -9.43 16.38 -16.03
C ASN A 134 -7.99 15.84 -16.15
N THR A 135 -7.57 15.47 -17.37
CA THR A 135 -6.20 14.99 -17.62
C THR A 135 -5.13 16.06 -17.41
N ASP A 136 -5.49 17.35 -17.38
CA ASP A 136 -4.54 18.46 -17.23
C ASP A 136 -4.22 18.85 -15.79
N ASP A 137 -4.91 18.28 -14.80
CA ASP A 137 -4.60 18.52 -13.38
C ASP A 137 -3.32 17.79 -12.93
N LYS A 138 -2.85 16.79 -13.67
CA LYS A 138 -1.62 16.00 -13.44
C LYS A 138 -1.49 15.45 -12.00
N ILE A 139 -2.60 14.92 -11.47
CA ILE A 139 -2.66 14.28 -10.14
C ILE A 139 -2.32 12.79 -10.29
N GLY A 140 -1.38 12.28 -9.51
CA GLY A 140 -1.07 10.86 -9.38
C GLY A 140 -1.54 10.25 -8.05
N PRO A 141 -1.34 8.94 -7.85
CA PRO A 141 -1.63 8.22 -6.61
C PRO A 141 -0.86 8.76 -5.40
N PHE A 142 0.37 9.23 -5.63
CA PHE A 142 1.23 9.73 -4.57
C PHE A 142 0.72 11.08 -4.03
N ASP A 143 0.25 11.98 -4.89
CA ASP A 143 -0.42 13.23 -4.49
C ASP A 143 -1.69 12.96 -3.64
N VAL A 144 -2.38 11.84 -3.89
CA VAL A 144 -3.48 11.37 -3.06
C VAL A 144 -2.99 10.83 -1.71
N PHE A 145 -1.92 10.04 -1.67
CA PHE A 145 -1.33 9.57 -0.40
C PHE A 145 -0.85 10.73 0.47
N ASP A 146 -0.23 11.75 -0.12
CA ASP A 146 0.14 12.99 0.58
C ASP A 146 -1.11 13.72 1.11
N SER A 147 -2.17 13.83 0.30
CA SER A 147 -3.44 14.42 0.74
C SER A 147 -4.07 13.69 1.95
N VAL A 148 -4.00 12.35 1.97
CA VAL A 148 -4.48 11.54 3.11
C VAL A 148 -3.54 11.67 4.31
N ALA A 149 -2.23 11.75 4.09
CA ALA A 149 -1.25 11.95 5.16
C ALA A 149 -1.43 13.31 5.84
N ASP A 150 -1.53 14.40 5.06
CA ASP A 150 -1.76 15.76 5.54
C ASP A 150 -3.04 15.89 6.37
N TYR A 151 -4.11 15.19 5.98
CA TYR A 151 -5.34 15.13 6.75
C TYR A 151 -5.10 14.58 8.17
N TYR A 152 -4.33 13.49 8.30
CA TYR A 152 -3.98 12.90 9.59
C TYR A 152 -2.86 13.65 10.35
N PHE A 153 -2.06 14.48 9.68
CA PHE A 153 -1.10 15.39 10.33
C PHE A 153 -1.70 16.74 10.78
N ASN A 154 -2.99 16.99 10.52
CA ASN A 154 -3.69 18.17 11.02
C ASN A 154 -3.85 18.12 12.54
N GLU A 155 -2.97 18.80 13.29
CA GLU A 155 -2.96 18.82 14.76
C GLU A 155 -4.25 19.36 15.41
N THR A 156 -5.10 20.09 14.68
CA THR A 156 -6.39 20.55 15.19
C THR A 156 -7.41 19.41 15.25
N LEU A 157 -7.27 18.40 14.39
CA LEU A 157 -8.10 17.19 14.37
C LEU A 157 -7.42 16.03 15.09
N TYR A 158 -6.11 15.85 14.89
CA TYR A 158 -5.31 14.70 15.32
C TYR A 158 -4.09 15.09 16.19
N PRO A 159 -4.29 15.83 17.30
CA PRO A 159 -3.21 16.32 18.18
C PRO A 159 -2.31 15.22 18.79
N LYS A 160 -2.74 13.94 18.77
CA LYS A 160 -1.94 12.81 19.27
C LYS A 160 -1.17 12.04 18.20
N ILE A 161 -1.34 12.37 16.92
CA ILE A 161 -0.40 11.99 15.86
C ILE A 161 0.78 12.96 15.89
N GLY A 162 0.49 14.26 15.82
CA GLY A 162 1.43 15.38 16.03
C GLY A 162 2.46 15.61 14.92
N VAL A 163 3.01 16.82 14.80
CA VAL A 163 3.96 17.15 13.74
C VAL A 163 5.39 16.66 13.99
N THR A 164 5.97 16.11 12.91
CA THR A 164 7.39 16.26 12.56
C THR A 164 7.44 16.67 11.08
N ARG A 165 8.63 16.69 10.44
CA ARG A 165 8.65 16.47 9.00
C ARG A 165 7.97 15.12 8.73
N HIS A 166 7.01 15.07 7.79
CA HIS A 166 6.07 13.96 7.56
C HIS A 166 6.75 12.58 7.69
N ASP A 167 7.88 12.42 7.00
CA ASP A 167 8.79 11.27 7.00
C ASP A 167 9.01 10.57 8.35
N ALA A 168 9.25 11.32 9.43
CA ALA A 168 9.69 10.74 10.71
C ALA A 168 8.53 10.14 11.55
N LYS A 169 7.30 10.22 11.05
CA LYS A 169 6.11 9.56 11.62
C LYS A 169 5.47 8.54 10.66
N ILE A 170 5.88 8.53 9.39
CA ILE A 170 5.41 7.56 8.39
C ILE A 170 6.28 6.29 8.46
N GLY A 171 5.63 5.15 8.67
CA GLY A 171 6.25 3.83 8.57
C GLY A 171 5.62 3.01 7.45
N TRP A 172 6.45 2.47 6.56
CA TRP A 172 6.02 1.68 5.40
C TRP A 172 6.07 0.18 5.69
N ILE A 173 5.10 -0.57 5.16
CA ILE A 173 5.11 -2.04 5.14
C ILE A 173 5.15 -2.50 3.69
N VAL A 174 6.12 -3.34 3.36
CA VAL A 174 6.33 -3.95 2.04
C VAL A 174 6.20 -5.46 2.23
N ALA A 175 5.03 -5.99 1.91
CA ALA A 175 4.71 -7.42 2.04
C ALA A 175 4.60 -8.07 0.65
N ASP A 176 5.31 -9.18 0.45
CA ASP A 176 5.30 -10.03 -0.77
C ASP A 176 5.09 -9.29 -2.13
N PRO A 177 5.87 -8.24 -2.45
CA PRO A 177 5.64 -7.46 -3.66
C PRO A 177 6.00 -8.24 -4.92
N ALA A 178 5.21 -8.04 -5.98
CA ALA A 178 5.42 -8.68 -7.28
C ALA A 178 6.82 -8.39 -7.89
N SER A 179 7.36 -7.21 -7.62
CA SER A 179 8.69 -6.73 -8.03
C SER A 179 9.09 -5.51 -7.20
N TYR A 180 10.38 -5.24 -7.09
CA TYR A 180 10.92 -4.07 -6.38
C TYR A 180 11.41 -2.99 -7.35
N ILE A 181 11.48 -1.74 -6.89
CA ILE A 181 12.35 -0.72 -7.49
C ILE A 181 13.78 -1.03 -6.99
N TRP A 182 14.66 -1.50 -7.86
CA TRP A 182 16.04 -1.84 -7.50
C TRP A 182 16.89 -0.57 -7.27
N LEU A 183 17.78 -0.60 -6.28
CA LEU A 183 18.49 0.61 -5.81
C LEU A 183 19.89 0.80 -6.42
N VAL A 184 20.41 -0.23 -7.08
CA VAL A 184 21.74 -0.26 -7.73
C VAL A 184 21.59 -0.72 -9.19
N GLU A 185 22.66 -0.70 -9.99
CA GLU A 185 22.62 -1.28 -11.35
C GLU A 185 22.77 -2.80 -11.34
N ASP A 186 23.62 -3.36 -10.47
CA ASP A 186 23.87 -4.80 -10.41
C ASP A 186 22.61 -5.61 -10.06
N ARG A 187 22.32 -6.62 -10.88
CA ARG A 187 21.16 -7.54 -10.71
C ARG A 187 21.62 -8.94 -10.28
N PRO A 188 20.89 -9.61 -9.36
CA PRO A 188 21.24 -10.96 -8.89
C PRO A 188 21.06 -12.04 -9.96
N VAL A 189 20.17 -11.83 -10.94
CA VAL A 189 19.90 -12.77 -12.03
C VAL A 189 20.12 -12.09 -13.39
N ALA A 190 21.00 -12.66 -14.22
CA ALA A 190 21.17 -12.20 -15.59
C ALA A 190 20.05 -12.76 -16.50
N VAL A 191 19.32 -11.87 -17.18
CA VAL A 191 18.24 -12.24 -18.11
C VAL A 191 18.59 -11.77 -19.52
N ALA A 192 18.74 -12.71 -20.46
CA ALA A 192 19.09 -12.39 -21.84
C ALA A 192 17.98 -11.64 -22.57
N ASN A 193 18.37 -10.74 -23.49
CA ASN A 193 17.47 -9.92 -24.32
C ASN A 193 16.44 -9.10 -23.51
N CYS A 194 16.86 -8.57 -22.35
CA CYS A 194 16.03 -7.71 -21.52
C CYS A 194 16.59 -6.28 -21.48
N GLU A 195 15.84 -5.33 -22.02
CA GLU A 195 16.16 -3.90 -22.05
C GLU A 195 15.33 -3.15 -21.00
N GLY A 196 15.76 -1.95 -20.59
CA GLY A 196 15.07 -1.16 -19.57
C GLY A 196 15.03 -1.79 -18.17
N ILE A 197 15.97 -2.70 -17.85
CA ILE A 197 16.02 -3.41 -16.55
C ILE A 197 16.14 -2.49 -15.33
N ASP A 198 16.64 -1.28 -15.54
CA ASP A 198 16.84 -0.25 -14.51
C ASP A 198 15.89 0.94 -14.68
N ASP A 199 15.03 0.96 -15.70
CA ASP A 199 14.01 2.01 -15.80
C ASP A 199 12.92 1.80 -14.76
N TYR A 200 12.20 2.86 -14.42
CA TYR A 200 11.02 2.76 -13.59
C TYR A 200 9.99 1.81 -14.24
N LYS A 201 9.40 0.85 -13.53
CA LYS A 201 9.38 0.67 -12.06
C LYS A 201 10.29 -0.42 -11.50
N TRP A 202 11.31 -0.84 -12.25
CA TRP A 202 12.21 -1.93 -11.86
C TRP A 202 13.59 -1.47 -11.39
N GLY A 203 13.96 -0.20 -11.63
CA GLY A 203 15.15 0.44 -11.09
C GLY A 203 15.06 1.96 -11.07
N LEU A 204 16.21 2.62 -11.17
CA LEU A 204 16.36 4.07 -11.04
C LEU A 204 17.30 4.66 -12.13
N SER A 205 17.07 4.37 -13.41
CA SER A 205 17.75 5.02 -14.57
C SER A 205 16.92 6.08 -15.30
N GLY A 206 15.58 5.99 -15.26
CA GLY A 206 14.71 6.88 -16.01
C GLY A 206 13.24 6.45 -16.02
N ASN A 207 12.43 7.10 -16.86
CA ASN A 207 10.98 6.87 -17.01
C ASN A 207 10.16 7.02 -15.71
N MET A 208 10.67 7.80 -14.75
CA MET A 208 10.03 8.06 -13.45
C MET A 208 8.61 8.64 -13.62
N PRO A 209 7.64 8.28 -12.76
CA PRO A 209 6.31 8.85 -12.79
C PRO A 209 6.37 10.34 -12.45
N GLY A 210 5.48 11.14 -13.03
CA GLY A 210 5.56 12.61 -13.02
C GLY A 210 5.71 13.24 -11.63
N TYR A 211 5.12 12.64 -10.61
CA TYR A 211 5.26 13.00 -9.20
C TYR A 211 6.73 13.02 -8.71
N SER A 212 7.55 12.03 -9.11
CA SER A 212 8.95 11.92 -8.68
C SER A 212 9.97 12.30 -9.75
N THR A 213 9.55 12.74 -10.94
CA THR A 213 10.46 13.16 -12.01
C THR A 213 11.35 14.33 -11.59
N ALA A 214 10.77 15.43 -11.07
CA ALA A 214 11.55 16.60 -10.66
C ALA A 214 12.52 16.29 -9.50
N ASP A 215 12.09 15.41 -8.60
CA ASP A 215 12.86 14.94 -7.45
C ASP A 215 14.07 14.10 -7.90
N PHE A 216 13.87 13.21 -8.90
CA PHE A 216 14.92 12.42 -9.53
C PHE A 216 15.87 13.27 -10.38
N ASP A 217 15.38 14.27 -11.10
CA ASP A 217 16.20 15.17 -11.93
C ASP A 217 17.11 16.07 -11.08
N ASP A 218 16.70 16.44 -9.86
CA ASP A 218 17.51 17.25 -8.93
C ASP A 218 18.58 16.42 -8.18
N ILE A 219 18.18 15.29 -7.56
CA ILE A 219 19.07 14.55 -6.63
C ILE A 219 19.64 13.25 -7.21
N GLY A 220 19.14 12.79 -8.36
CA GLY A 220 19.52 11.55 -9.03
C GLY A 220 19.26 10.28 -8.20
N ARG A 221 19.69 9.13 -8.74
CA ARG A 221 19.62 7.83 -8.05
C ARG A 221 20.21 7.89 -6.64
N GLN A 222 21.38 8.51 -6.47
CA GLN A 222 22.09 8.51 -5.19
C GLN A 222 21.34 9.27 -4.08
N GLY A 223 20.72 10.41 -4.40
CA GLY A 223 19.89 11.14 -3.44
C GLY A 223 18.58 10.41 -3.12
N ILE A 224 17.93 9.81 -4.12
CA ILE A 224 16.72 8.98 -3.93
C ILE A 224 17.03 7.78 -3.02
N VAL A 225 18.14 7.08 -3.29
CA VAL A 225 18.60 5.93 -2.48
C VAL A 225 18.94 6.36 -1.05
N SER A 226 19.68 7.46 -0.86
CA SER A 226 19.98 7.99 0.48
C SER A 226 18.71 8.32 1.26
N ARG A 227 17.78 9.06 0.62
CA ARG A 227 16.47 9.42 1.18
C ARG A 227 15.60 8.19 1.51
N PHE A 228 15.75 7.10 0.76
CA PHE A 228 15.04 5.84 1.00
C PHE A 228 15.62 5.04 2.18
N LEU A 229 16.95 4.94 2.28
CA LEU A 229 17.63 4.18 3.36
C LEU A 229 17.33 4.79 4.75
N GLU A 230 17.08 6.09 4.83
CA GLU A 230 16.65 6.77 6.06
C GLU A 230 15.19 6.47 6.47
N ARG A 231 14.35 5.92 5.59
CA ARG A 231 12.92 5.69 5.90
C ARG A 231 12.68 4.50 6.82
N TYR A 232 11.67 4.62 7.67
CA TYR A 232 11.13 3.49 8.43
C TYR A 232 10.39 2.54 7.48
N VAL A 233 11.02 1.41 7.13
CA VAL A 233 10.46 0.39 6.24
C VAL A 233 10.46 -0.97 6.93
N HIS A 234 9.39 -1.71 6.77
CA HIS A 234 9.27 -3.09 7.21
C HIS A 234 8.99 -4.02 6.05
N TYR A 235 9.87 -4.99 5.85
CA TYR A 235 9.70 -6.06 4.88
C TYR A 235 9.06 -7.27 5.57
N ALA A 236 8.02 -7.83 4.95
CA ALA A 236 7.41 -9.07 5.40
C ALA A 236 7.38 -10.05 4.23
N LEU A 237 8.01 -11.22 4.41
CA LEU A 237 8.19 -12.21 3.35
C LEU A 237 7.55 -13.54 3.73
N GLY A 238 6.48 -13.93 3.03
CA GLY A 238 5.83 -15.23 3.18
C GLY A 238 6.74 -16.37 2.69
N THR A 239 7.11 -17.30 3.57
CA THR A 239 8.14 -18.32 3.22
C THR A 239 7.66 -19.38 2.22
N ALA A 240 6.36 -19.45 1.97
CA ALA A 240 5.77 -20.27 0.93
C ALA A 240 5.43 -19.48 -0.35
N ASP A 241 5.71 -18.17 -0.43
CA ASP A 241 5.42 -17.37 -1.62
C ASP A 241 6.43 -17.56 -2.76
N THR A 242 6.36 -18.76 -3.32
CA THR A 242 7.14 -19.23 -4.46
C THR A 242 6.49 -18.86 -5.81
N GLY A 243 5.48 -17.99 -5.83
CA GLY A 243 4.81 -17.53 -7.05
C GLY A 243 5.70 -16.62 -7.90
N SER A 244 5.63 -16.72 -9.24
CA SER A 244 6.51 -15.95 -10.14
C SER A 244 6.15 -14.47 -10.30
N GLY A 245 4.99 -14.06 -9.79
CA GLY A 245 4.58 -12.66 -9.68
C GLY A 245 4.49 -11.89 -10.99
N ASP A 246 5.13 -10.73 -11.02
CA ASP A 246 5.40 -10.04 -12.27
C ASP A 246 6.31 -10.91 -13.16
N ASN A 247 5.86 -11.12 -14.39
CA ASN A 247 6.52 -11.97 -15.38
C ASN A 247 7.31 -11.17 -16.43
N ALA A 248 7.38 -9.84 -16.30
CA ALA A 248 8.30 -8.98 -17.03
C ALA A 248 9.75 -9.49 -16.92
N CYS A 249 10.57 -9.33 -17.97
CA CYS A 249 11.95 -9.81 -17.95
C CYS A 249 12.79 -9.02 -16.93
N GLN A 250 12.45 -7.75 -16.71
CA GLN A 250 13.07 -6.84 -15.76
C GLN A 250 12.89 -7.36 -14.32
N SER A 251 11.67 -7.71 -13.91
CA SER A 251 11.39 -8.35 -12.62
C SER A 251 12.10 -9.69 -12.43
N ARG A 252 12.28 -10.46 -13.50
CA ARG A 252 13.03 -11.72 -13.45
C ARG A 252 14.53 -11.52 -13.21
N THR A 253 15.09 -10.31 -13.41
CA THR A 253 16.47 -10.01 -13.00
C THR A 253 16.65 -9.97 -11.48
N GLN A 254 15.56 -9.84 -10.73
CA GLN A 254 15.54 -9.75 -9.26
C GLN A 254 15.38 -11.12 -8.58
N GLY A 255 14.86 -12.12 -9.31
CA GLY A 255 14.56 -13.47 -8.80
C GLY A 255 13.41 -14.15 -9.56
N SER A 256 13.28 -15.48 -9.41
CA SER A 256 12.26 -16.29 -10.08
C SER A 256 10.88 -16.26 -9.39
N SER A 257 10.84 -15.96 -8.09
CA SER A 257 9.63 -15.89 -7.26
C SER A 257 9.59 -14.67 -6.34
N HIS A 258 8.42 -14.34 -5.77
CA HIS A 258 8.27 -13.24 -4.79
C HIS A 258 9.25 -13.39 -3.61
N PHE A 259 9.28 -14.58 -2.99
CA PHE A 259 10.15 -14.85 -1.85
C PHE A 259 11.64 -14.68 -2.20
N GLU A 260 12.07 -15.19 -3.36
CA GLU A 260 13.45 -15.03 -3.83
C GLU A 260 13.78 -13.56 -4.14
N ARG A 261 12.86 -12.82 -4.77
CA ARG A 261 13.02 -11.37 -5.03
C ARG A 261 13.19 -10.60 -3.71
N GLY A 262 12.39 -10.93 -2.70
CA GLY A 262 12.52 -10.34 -1.36
C GLY A 262 13.83 -10.69 -0.69
N GLN A 263 14.25 -11.96 -0.72
CA GLN A 263 15.54 -12.39 -0.19
C GLN A 263 16.71 -11.66 -0.87
N ASN A 264 16.68 -11.52 -2.19
CA ASN A 264 17.70 -10.80 -2.94
C ASN A 264 17.68 -9.28 -2.69
N TYR A 265 16.50 -8.67 -2.52
CA TYR A 265 16.38 -7.25 -2.17
C TYR A 265 16.96 -6.96 -0.78
N ILE A 266 16.68 -7.84 0.20
CA ILE A 266 17.31 -7.79 1.53
C ILE A 266 18.83 -7.99 1.44
N ALA A 267 19.31 -8.89 0.57
CA ALA A 267 20.74 -9.09 0.35
C ALA A 267 21.42 -7.85 -0.25
N MET A 268 20.76 -7.17 -1.19
CA MET A 268 21.20 -5.88 -1.75
C MET A 268 21.27 -4.80 -0.67
N LEU A 269 20.21 -4.61 0.13
CA LEU A 269 20.21 -3.65 1.25
C LEU A 269 21.35 -3.92 2.25
N LYS A 270 21.65 -5.20 2.51
CA LYS A 270 22.77 -5.59 3.37
C LYS A 270 24.14 -5.31 2.75
N ALA A 271 24.32 -5.58 1.46
CA ALA A 271 25.54 -5.23 0.74
C ALA A 271 25.80 -3.71 0.73
N MET A 272 24.74 -2.90 0.73
CA MET A 272 24.81 -1.43 0.81
C MET A 272 25.11 -0.90 2.23
N GLN A 273 25.17 -1.75 3.26
CA GLN A 273 25.28 -1.37 4.68
C GLN A 273 26.26 -2.28 5.45
N ASP A 274 27.39 -2.66 4.83
CA ASP A 274 28.45 -3.50 5.39
C ASP A 274 27.96 -4.84 6.01
N GLY A 275 26.84 -5.38 5.52
CA GLY A 275 26.20 -6.62 5.96
C GLY A 275 25.04 -6.43 6.95
N GLY A 276 24.87 -5.24 7.54
CA GLY A 276 23.74 -4.88 8.40
C GLY A 276 22.48 -4.49 7.62
N MET A 277 21.34 -4.34 8.29
CA MET A 277 20.20 -3.62 7.69
C MET A 277 20.36 -2.10 7.92
N PRO A 278 19.77 -1.23 7.08
CA PRO A 278 19.61 0.19 7.41
C PRO A 278 18.91 0.32 8.77
N THR A 279 19.36 1.23 9.64
CA THR A 279 18.99 1.23 11.08
C THR A 279 17.51 1.51 11.37
N THR A 280 16.80 2.11 10.42
CA THR A 280 15.36 2.37 10.46
C THR A 280 14.52 1.24 9.82
N GLN A 281 15.18 0.26 9.18
CA GLN A 281 14.53 -0.78 8.39
C GLN A 281 14.58 -2.16 9.06
N THR A 282 13.52 -2.95 8.88
CA THR A 282 13.31 -4.22 9.58
C THR A 282 12.72 -5.29 8.67
N LEU A 283 12.94 -6.57 8.98
CA LEU A 283 12.46 -7.72 8.19
C LEU A 283 11.84 -8.77 9.12
N ASP A 284 10.66 -9.25 8.77
CA ASP A 284 10.08 -10.48 9.30
C ASP A 284 9.89 -11.53 8.19
N PHE A 285 10.19 -12.79 8.52
CA PHE A 285 9.78 -13.94 7.71
C PHE A 285 8.47 -14.51 8.29
N ILE A 286 7.50 -14.81 7.43
CA ILE A 286 6.16 -15.25 7.84
C ILE A 286 5.94 -16.69 7.38
N GLU A 287 6.18 -17.61 8.31
CA GLU A 287 6.34 -19.03 8.00
C GLU A 287 5.05 -19.69 7.46
N GLY A 288 5.19 -20.40 6.34
CA GLY A 288 4.13 -21.17 5.69
C GLY A 288 3.09 -20.34 4.92
N ILE A 289 3.21 -19.01 4.92
CA ILE A 289 2.32 -18.12 4.16
C ILE A 289 2.83 -17.97 2.73
N SER A 290 1.92 -18.10 1.76
CA SER A 290 2.14 -17.83 0.34
C SER A 290 1.55 -16.46 -0.03
N HIS A 291 1.40 -16.15 -1.32
CA HIS A 291 0.81 -14.88 -1.80
C HIS A 291 -0.66 -14.70 -1.37
N ASN A 292 -0.88 -14.33 -0.11
CA ASN A 292 -2.18 -14.28 0.53
C ASN A 292 -2.24 -13.14 1.57
N ASP A 293 -2.98 -12.11 1.20
CA ASP A 293 -3.32 -10.94 2.03
C ASP A 293 -3.76 -11.34 3.45
N ILE A 294 -4.69 -12.30 3.59
CA ILE A 294 -5.24 -12.71 4.89
C ILE A 294 -4.14 -13.24 5.80
N GLY A 295 -3.32 -14.16 5.29
CA GLY A 295 -2.22 -14.78 6.02
C GLY A 295 -1.18 -13.75 6.46
N MET A 296 -0.84 -12.81 5.58
CA MET A 296 0.12 -11.75 5.88
C MET A 296 -0.45 -10.74 6.89
N PHE A 297 -1.61 -10.12 6.62
CA PHE A 297 -2.19 -9.10 7.50
C PHE A 297 -2.72 -9.65 8.84
N ASN A 298 -3.08 -10.94 8.92
CA ASN A 298 -3.44 -11.62 10.18
C ASN A 298 -2.25 -12.33 10.86
N SER A 299 -1.04 -12.24 10.31
CA SER A 299 0.18 -12.72 10.98
C SER A 299 0.36 -12.06 12.36
N THR A 300 1.20 -12.65 13.22
CA THR A 300 1.55 -12.00 14.48
C THR A 300 2.45 -10.78 14.20
N GLN A 301 3.36 -10.91 13.25
CA GLN A 301 4.37 -9.95 12.83
C GLN A 301 3.73 -8.65 12.32
N LEU A 302 2.92 -8.70 11.24
CA LEU A 302 2.30 -7.48 10.70
C LEU A 302 1.29 -6.86 11.67
N ARG A 303 0.53 -7.63 12.46
CA ARG A 303 -0.37 -7.05 13.47
C ARG A 303 0.37 -6.37 14.62
N GLN A 304 1.56 -6.84 14.99
CA GLN A 304 2.44 -6.09 15.89
C GLN A 304 2.96 -4.81 15.22
N LYS A 305 3.42 -4.90 13.96
CA LYS A 305 3.98 -3.77 13.23
C LYS A 305 2.98 -2.63 13.00
N MET A 306 1.78 -2.99 12.56
CA MET A 306 0.67 -2.07 12.32
C MET A 306 0.17 -1.42 13.61
N PHE A 307 -0.18 -2.23 14.62
CA PHE A 307 -1.02 -1.77 15.74
C PHE A 307 -0.28 -1.48 17.04
N LYS A 308 0.96 -1.99 17.22
CA LYS A 308 1.64 -1.96 18.53
C LYS A 308 2.95 -1.17 18.57
N LEU A 309 3.61 -0.92 17.43
CA LEU A 309 4.89 -0.20 17.43
C LEU A 309 4.69 1.31 17.35
N ASN A 310 4.86 2.01 18.47
CA ASN A 310 4.94 3.47 18.48
C ASN A 310 6.18 3.93 17.69
N ALA A 311 6.05 4.99 16.88
CA ALA A 311 7.17 5.52 16.07
C ALA A 311 8.38 5.97 16.91
N ASN A 312 8.17 6.25 18.20
CA ASN A 312 9.21 6.61 19.17
C ASN A 312 9.74 5.42 19.99
N ASP A 313 9.23 4.19 19.80
CA ASP A 313 9.55 3.01 20.64
C ASP A 313 10.34 1.95 19.88
N THR A 314 11.63 2.23 19.70
CA THR A 314 12.60 1.26 19.15
C THR A 314 12.90 0.10 20.09
N SER A 315 12.55 0.17 21.38
CA SER A 315 12.85 -0.91 22.36
C SER A 315 12.14 -2.22 22.05
N SER A 316 11.00 -2.12 21.36
CA SER A 316 10.25 -3.25 20.82
C SER A 316 10.98 -4.04 19.72
N LEU A 317 11.90 -3.41 18.98
CA LEU A 317 12.59 -4.02 17.83
C LEU A 317 13.64 -5.06 18.24
N ASP A 318 14.28 -4.88 19.40
CA ASP A 318 15.29 -5.81 19.94
C ASP A 318 14.68 -7.03 20.66
N THR A 319 13.35 -7.14 20.74
CA THR A 319 12.66 -8.13 21.60
C THR A 319 11.78 -9.14 20.87
N ILE A 320 11.81 -9.18 19.53
CA ILE A 320 11.22 -10.30 18.77
C ILE A 320 12.16 -11.52 18.92
N PRO A 321 11.77 -12.60 19.60
CA PRO A 321 12.65 -13.74 19.81
C PRO A 321 12.73 -14.57 18.54
N SER A 322 13.94 -14.79 18.02
CA SER A 322 14.17 -15.72 16.90
C SER A 322 13.68 -17.13 17.28
N ARG A 323 12.73 -17.66 16.52
CA ARG A 323 12.24 -19.04 16.58
C ARG A 323 11.96 -19.55 15.17
#